data_AF-A0A9D1J2H3-F1
#
_entry.id   AF-A0A9D1J2H3-F1
#
_cell.length_a   1.000
_cell.length_b   1.000
_cell.length_c   1.000
_cell.angle_alpha   90.00
_cell.angle_beta   90.00
_cell.angle_gamma   90.00
#
_symmetry.space_group_name_H-M   'P 1'
#
loop_
_entity.id
_entity.type
_entity.pdbx_description
1 polymer ?
#
loop_
_entity_poly.entity_id
_entity_poly.type
_entity_poly.pdbx_seq_one_letter_code
_entity_poly.pdbx_strand_id
1 'polypeptide(L)'
;MKTAQTTVRQTTGRIGGLICFLAVVLFAAALKFYPAFQGFLLSFQEYTPLYGMTNSPWVGTQNYDQLLNGPYFYSILKNSFVLGFLANLIPIAVGFLLGWPLAKFSGGKTAGLFLGIWLLPVFLPAQMYTSIAGWFGGADLLGNPFSSVLVYLGAAGIRTLCFSVFLCGICGYLCKRSGASSTKGSLLGGGVLLMISAINLLTPSLEILHGIQNPLNYEATDTLDTYAYRTGLMNASFSPSAAAWCVKLLLELPFFLLAVIVFLRLFKNISFRREPASIQESTSLPGIFSLIAVGFFSIFAMVVFISLFPGRSPDFTRYALNGAVAAIFTAVLFFGFLLLFGYGSASRPAAGIVLGGFLLWISCNTVGEYLFYRQAYAINTPWPVILNGVFLPTLLIPFLVISVLIFQNRPCGGFGDWIHRMLPFLLLFTGLSMANAWGSSEASVIYISDNAQYGLSILLRNAFLLVGNTDAVAPLGTPENIGLTGACAVFCIVPFCIGVLSVILFTITDLRSSDHAADLRSADRAALC
;
A
#
# COMPACT_ATOMS: atom_id res chain seq x y z
N MET A 1 -25.66 -7.99 41.46
CA MET A 1 -25.51 -8.94 40.34
C MET A 1 -25.41 -8.27 38.97
N LYS A 2 -26.35 -7.39 38.57
CA LYS A 2 -26.28 -6.67 37.27
C LYS A 2 -25.00 -5.83 37.08
N THR A 3 -24.50 -5.19 38.14
CA THR A 3 -23.26 -4.39 38.14
C THR A 3 -21.99 -5.23 37.96
N ALA A 4 -21.89 -6.40 38.60
CA ALA A 4 -20.73 -7.27 38.43
C ALA A 4 -20.68 -7.91 37.02
N GLN A 5 -21.86 -8.25 36.46
CA GLN A 5 -21.97 -8.76 35.09
C GLN A 5 -21.64 -7.71 34.02
N THR A 6 -21.96 -6.43 34.26
CA THR A 6 -21.53 -5.33 33.37
C THR A 6 -20.04 -5.05 33.46
N THR A 7 -19.43 -5.15 34.65
CA THR A 7 -17.97 -4.97 34.80
C THR A 7 -17.20 -6.10 34.09
N VAL A 8 -17.61 -7.36 34.26
CA VAL A 8 -16.96 -8.52 33.61
C VAL A 8 -17.13 -8.50 32.09
N ARG A 9 -18.30 -8.06 31.58
CA ARG A 9 -18.50 -7.88 30.12
C ARG A 9 -17.56 -6.80 29.56
N GLN A 10 -17.46 -5.64 30.23
CA GLN A 10 -16.58 -4.53 29.81
C GLN A 10 -15.09 -4.91 29.75
N THR A 11 -14.63 -5.78 30.65
CA THR A 11 -13.25 -6.30 30.60
C THR A 11 -13.07 -7.22 29.39
N THR A 12 -14.04 -8.09 29.10
CA THR A 12 -13.93 -9.12 28.05
C THR A 12 -13.91 -8.52 26.63
N GLY A 13 -14.73 -7.49 26.36
CA GLY A 13 -14.72 -6.78 25.07
C GLY A 13 -13.42 -6.00 24.81
N ARG A 14 -12.87 -5.37 25.87
CA ARG A 14 -11.55 -4.71 25.81
C ARG A 14 -10.40 -5.70 25.58
N ILE A 15 -10.48 -6.88 26.19
CA ILE A 15 -9.48 -7.94 26.01
C ILE A 15 -9.49 -8.46 24.57
N GLY A 16 -10.67 -8.70 23.97
CA GLY A 16 -10.78 -9.16 22.57
C GLY A 16 -10.16 -8.19 21.56
N GLY A 17 -10.42 -6.89 21.70
CA GLY A 17 -9.79 -5.86 20.86
C GLY A 17 -8.28 -5.77 21.06
N LEU A 18 -7.81 -5.93 22.32
CA LEU A 18 -6.38 -5.95 22.65
C LEU A 18 -5.66 -7.16 22.03
N ILE A 19 -6.28 -8.35 22.06
CA ILE A 19 -5.74 -9.57 21.45
C ILE A 19 -5.61 -9.40 19.94
N CYS A 20 -6.65 -8.86 19.28
CA CYS A 20 -6.61 -8.58 17.84
C CYS A 20 -5.48 -7.61 17.48
N PHE A 21 -5.33 -6.55 18.27
CA PHE A 21 -4.26 -5.57 18.09
C PHE A 21 -2.87 -6.19 18.32
N LEU A 22 -2.72 -7.01 19.36
CA LEU A 22 -1.46 -7.70 19.67
C LEU A 22 -1.08 -8.68 18.55
N ALA A 23 -2.02 -9.43 18.00
CA ALA A 23 -1.78 -10.32 16.88
C ALA A 23 -1.21 -9.58 15.66
N VAL A 24 -1.77 -8.39 15.35
CA VAL A 24 -1.26 -7.55 14.27
C VAL A 24 0.15 -7.02 14.58
N VAL A 25 0.40 -6.56 15.80
CA VAL A 25 1.73 -6.08 16.20
C VAL A 25 2.77 -7.19 16.08
N LEU A 26 2.46 -8.42 16.54
CA LEU A 26 3.36 -9.56 16.42
C LEU A 26 3.61 -9.95 14.97
N PHE A 27 2.56 -9.97 14.14
CA PHE A 27 2.68 -10.25 12.71
C PHE A 27 3.53 -9.20 12.00
N ALA A 28 3.33 -7.91 12.31
CA ALA A 28 4.13 -6.80 11.78
C ALA A 28 5.59 -6.85 12.28
N ALA A 29 5.81 -7.22 13.54
CA ALA A 29 7.13 -7.38 14.10
C ALA A 29 7.91 -8.49 13.38
N ALA A 30 7.27 -9.62 13.09
CA ALA A 30 7.90 -10.73 12.38
C ALA A 30 8.25 -10.39 10.93
N LEU A 31 7.37 -9.70 10.20
CA LEU A 31 7.53 -9.52 8.75
C LEU A 31 8.14 -8.18 8.33
N LYS A 32 8.12 -7.15 9.19
CA LYS A 32 8.70 -5.84 8.87
C LYS A 32 9.82 -5.45 9.82
N PHE A 33 9.60 -5.58 11.14
CA PHE A 33 10.63 -5.19 12.10
C PHE A 33 11.85 -6.11 12.06
N TYR A 34 11.66 -7.43 11.96
CA TYR A 34 12.78 -8.37 11.90
C TYR A 34 13.66 -8.17 10.65
N PRO A 35 13.12 -8.07 9.41
CA PRO A 35 13.93 -7.72 8.24
C PRO A 35 14.59 -6.35 8.33
N ALA A 36 13.90 -5.33 8.87
CA ALA A 36 14.46 -4.01 9.14
C ALA A 36 15.66 -4.08 10.08
N PHE A 37 15.55 -4.85 11.17
CA PHE A 37 16.63 -5.07 12.12
C PHE A 37 17.81 -5.82 11.49
N GLN A 38 17.55 -6.83 10.66
CA GLN A 38 18.61 -7.52 9.91
C GLN A 38 19.34 -6.56 8.96
N GLY A 39 18.61 -5.72 8.21
CA GLY A 39 19.23 -4.70 7.36
C GLY A 39 20.06 -3.71 8.17
N PHE A 40 19.58 -3.27 9.33
CA PHE A 40 20.34 -2.42 10.23
C PHE A 40 21.67 -3.06 10.64
N LEU A 41 21.68 -4.33 11.08
CA LEU A 41 22.93 -5.03 11.42
C LEU A 41 23.86 -5.18 10.22
N LEU A 42 23.29 -5.48 9.04
CA LEU A 42 24.04 -5.67 7.80
C LEU A 42 24.85 -4.44 7.39
N SER A 43 24.31 -3.25 7.69
CA SER A 43 24.97 -1.99 7.34
C SER A 43 26.31 -1.77 8.04
N PHE A 44 26.59 -2.50 9.14
CA PHE A 44 27.85 -2.44 9.87
C PHE A 44 28.79 -3.63 9.62
N GLN A 45 28.38 -4.57 8.78
CA GLN A 45 29.14 -5.78 8.47
C GLN A 45 29.62 -5.75 7.02
N GLU A 46 30.68 -6.47 6.70
CA GLU A 46 31.02 -6.82 5.31
C GLU A 46 30.43 -8.19 4.99
N TYR A 47 29.15 -8.17 4.60
CA TYR A 47 28.38 -9.39 4.46
C TYR A 47 28.73 -10.13 3.18
N THR A 48 29.15 -11.38 3.35
CA THR A 48 29.29 -12.33 2.24
C THR A 48 28.24 -13.43 2.41
N PRO A 49 27.44 -13.76 1.38
CA PRO A 49 26.44 -14.83 1.46
C PRO A 49 26.98 -16.20 1.87
N LEU A 50 28.28 -16.46 1.64
CA LEU A 50 28.95 -17.71 1.99
C LEU A 50 29.10 -17.92 3.50
N TYR A 51 29.40 -16.85 4.24
CA TYR A 51 29.65 -16.91 5.69
C TYR A 51 28.38 -16.69 6.51
N GLY A 52 27.35 -16.07 5.91
CA GLY A 52 26.12 -15.69 6.60
C GLY A 52 26.30 -14.48 7.53
N MET A 53 25.20 -13.98 8.12
CA MET A 53 25.22 -12.75 8.93
C MET A 53 25.99 -12.91 10.25
N THR A 54 26.07 -14.12 10.80
CA THR A 54 26.72 -14.38 12.10
C THR A 54 28.24 -14.44 11.99
N ASN A 55 28.78 -14.90 10.86
CA ASN A 55 30.22 -15.09 10.68
C ASN A 55 30.87 -14.00 9.81
N SER A 56 30.09 -13.06 9.28
CA SER A 56 30.63 -11.93 8.52
C SER A 56 31.35 -10.94 9.45
N PRO A 57 32.52 -10.41 9.06
CA PRO A 57 33.29 -9.48 9.90
C PRO A 57 32.54 -8.15 10.07
N TRP A 58 32.66 -7.59 11.27
CA TRP A 58 32.14 -6.27 11.60
C TRP A 58 33.13 -5.20 11.11
N VAL A 59 32.65 -4.28 10.28
CA VAL A 59 33.44 -3.20 9.68
C VAL A 59 33.09 -1.82 10.23
N GLY A 60 32.15 -1.75 11.19
CA GLY A 60 31.74 -0.49 11.80
C GLY A 60 31.09 0.45 10.77
N THR A 61 31.58 1.68 10.66
CA THR A 61 30.97 2.72 9.81
C THR A 61 31.45 2.72 8.36
N GLN A 62 32.34 1.80 7.97
CA GLN A 62 32.99 1.82 6.65
C GLN A 62 32.00 1.90 5.48
N ASN A 63 30.89 1.16 5.53
CA ASN A 63 29.87 1.19 4.48
C ASN A 63 29.19 2.58 4.36
N TYR A 64 29.04 3.29 5.47
CA TYR A 64 28.52 4.65 5.49
C TYR A 64 29.53 5.64 4.92
N ASP A 65 30.80 5.51 5.27
CA ASP A 65 31.86 6.38 4.75
C ASP A 65 32.00 6.21 3.23
N GLN A 66 31.92 4.98 2.72
CA GLN A 66 31.92 4.69 1.28
C GLN A 66 30.70 5.27 0.57
N LEU A 67 29.52 5.18 1.19
CA LEU A 67 28.30 5.73 0.63
C LEU A 67 28.34 7.26 0.59
N LEU A 68 28.60 7.90 1.73
CA LEU A 68 28.51 9.35 1.89
C LEU A 68 29.59 10.10 1.11
N ASN A 69 30.79 9.52 1.00
CA ASN A 69 31.88 10.07 0.19
C ASN A 69 31.85 9.58 -1.27
N GLY A 70 30.82 8.80 -1.65
CA GLY A 70 30.65 8.32 -3.00
C GLY A 70 30.34 9.46 -3.98
N PRO A 71 30.88 9.42 -5.22
CA PRO A 71 30.77 10.52 -6.18
C PRO A 71 29.32 10.84 -6.58
N TYR A 72 28.42 9.86 -6.47
CA TYR A 72 27.01 10.01 -6.88
C TYR A 72 26.04 10.24 -5.72
N PHE A 73 26.50 10.19 -4.47
CA PHE A 73 25.61 10.21 -3.29
C PHE A 73 24.70 11.44 -3.24
N TYR A 74 25.28 12.63 -3.44
CA TYR A 74 24.50 13.87 -3.43
C TYR A 74 23.51 13.95 -4.60
N SER A 75 23.86 13.39 -5.76
CA SER A 75 22.96 13.35 -6.92
C SER A 75 21.76 12.45 -6.65
N ILE A 76 21.98 11.21 -6.19
CA ILE A 76 20.90 10.27 -5.88
C ILE A 76 20.02 10.77 -4.73
N LEU A 77 20.60 11.43 -3.70
CA LEU A 77 19.85 12.00 -2.60
C LEU A 77 18.97 13.17 -3.08
N LYS A 78 19.54 14.09 -3.88
CA LYS A 78 18.80 15.22 -4.46
C LYS A 78 17.66 14.73 -5.33
N ASN A 79 17.90 13.77 -6.22
CA ASN A 79 16.87 13.22 -7.08
C ASN A 79 15.76 12.53 -6.27
N SER A 80 16.13 11.76 -5.24
CA SER A 80 15.15 11.12 -4.34
C SER A 80 14.20 12.15 -3.73
N PHE A 81 14.76 13.23 -3.18
CA PHE A 81 13.98 14.32 -2.60
C PHE A 81 13.15 15.07 -3.63
N VAL A 82 13.74 15.50 -4.75
CA VAL A 82 13.06 16.30 -5.77
C VAL A 82 11.90 15.53 -6.40
N LEU A 83 12.14 14.27 -6.77
CA LEU A 83 11.12 13.41 -7.37
C LEU A 83 10.01 13.08 -6.37
N GLY A 84 10.37 12.73 -5.13
CA GLY A 84 9.40 12.45 -4.07
C GLY A 84 8.56 13.68 -3.72
N PHE A 85 9.19 14.85 -3.61
CA PHE A 85 8.49 16.10 -3.29
C PHE A 85 7.53 16.53 -4.40
N LEU A 86 8.01 16.59 -5.65
CA LEU A 86 7.21 17.07 -6.79
C LEU A 86 6.07 16.11 -7.15
N ALA A 87 6.30 14.79 -7.09
CA ALA A 87 5.28 13.79 -7.38
C ALA A 87 4.19 13.66 -6.30
N ASN A 88 4.35 14.32 -5.15
CA ASN A 88 3.39 14.27 -4.05
C ASN A 88 2.75 15.62 -3.76
N LEU A 89 3.52 16.68 -3.52
CA LEU A 89 2.98 17.93 -2.99
C LEU A 89 1.97 18.60 -3.93
N ILE A 90 2.34 18.76 -5.21
CA ILE A 90 1.49 19.41 -6.21
C ILE A 90 0.21 18.57 -6.44
N PRO A 91 0.30 17.25 -6.69
CA PRO A 91 -0.87 16.38 -6.79
C PRO A 91 -1.81 16.42 -5.59
N ILE A 92 -1.29 16.48 -4.36
CA ILE A 92 -2.13 16.54 -3.15
C ILE A 92 -2.84 17.90 -3.05
N ALA A 93 -2.14 19.00 -3.33
CA ALA A 93 -2.74 20.33 -3.33
C ALA A 93 -3.86 20.45 -4.37
N VAL A 94 -3.60 20.02 -5.61
CA VAL A 94 -4.61 19.99 -6.68
C VAL A 94 -5.74 19.03 -6.33
N GLY A 95 -5.41 17.86 -5.78
CA GLY A 95 -6.39 16.87 -5.35
C GLY A 95 -7.33 17.39 -4.24
N PHE A 96 -6.82 18.19 -3.31
CA PHE A 96 -7.65 18.88 -2.32
C PHE A 96 -8.59 19.90 -2.99
N LEU A 97 -8.08 20.71 -3.92
CA LEU A 97 -8.88 21.70 -4.64
C LEU A 97 -10.02 21.07 -5.44
N LEU A 98 -9.79 19.90 -6.03
CA LEU A 98 -10.79 19.15 -6.79
C LEU A 98 -11.72 18.33 -5.87
N GLY A 99 -11.20 17.73 -4.80
CA GLY A 99 -11.96 16.88 -3.88
C GLY A 99 -12.88 17.65 -2.92
N TRP A 100 -12.48 18.86 -2.50
CA TRP A 100 -13.28 19.66 -1.55
C TRP A 100 -14.67 20.06 -2.08
N PRO A 101 -14.84 20.51 -3.34
CA PRO A 101 -16.16 20.73 -3.92
C PRO A 101 -17.00 19.45 -4.00
N LEU A 102 -16.36 18.31 -4.32
CA LEU A 102 -17.04 17.02 -4.44
C LEU A 102 -17.69 16.58 -3.13
N ALA A 103 -17.08 16.91 -2.00
CA ALA A 103 -17.62 16.64 -0.67
C ALA A 103 -18.96 17.35 -0.37
N LYS A 104 -19.31 18.39 -1.14
CA LYS A 104 -20.54 19.17 -0.93
C LYS A 104 -21.76 18.61 -1.69
N PHE A 105 -21.57 17.75 -2.69
CA PHE A 105 -22.70 17.19 -3.45
C PHE A 105 -23.61 16.35 -2.53
N SER A 106 -24.93 16.48 -2.74
CA SER A 106 -25.97 16.02 -1.81
C SER A 106 -26.58 14.65 -2.14
N GLY A 107 -26.24 14.04 -3.28
CA GLY A 107 -26.71 12.71 -3.64
C GLY A 107 -25.72 11.65 -3.19
N GLY A 108 -26.00 10.89 -2.12
CA GLY A 108 -25.06 9.86 -1.63
C GLY A 108 -24.62 8.88 -2.72
N LYS A 109 -25.56 8.41 -3.57
CA LYS A 109 -25.29 7.50 -4.69
C LYS A 109 -24.37 8.12 -5.75
N THR A 110 -24.66 9.36 -6.13
CA THR A 110 -23.90 10.08 -7.17
C THR A 110 -22.54 10.49 -6.66
N ALA A 111 -22.43 10.95 -5.42
CA ALA A 111 -21.16 11.27 -4.78
C ALA A 111 -20.24 10.05 -4.67
N GLY A 112 -20.77 8.89 -4.27
CA GLY A 112 -20.02 7.64 -4.22
C GLY A 112 -19.46 7.22 -5.59
N LEU A 113 -20.29 7.29 -6.64
CA LEU A 113 -19.88 6.98 -8.01
C LEU A 113 -18.81 7.96 -8.52
N PHE A 114 -19.05 9.28 -8.41
CA PHE A 114 -18.12 10.30 -8.87
C PHE A 114 -16.78 10.21 -8.15
N LEU A 115 -16.76 9.99 -6.83
CA LEU A 115 -15.52 9.80 -6.07
C LEU A 115 -14.82 8.49 -6.46
N GLY A 116 -15.57 7.42 -6.69
CA GLY A 116 -15.00 6.13 -7.10
C GLY A 116 -14.31 6.18 -8.46
N ILE A 117 -14.84 6.94 -9.43
CA ILE A 117 -14.20 7.12 -10.75
C ILE A 117 -12.79 7.68 -10.61
N TRP A 118 -12.56 8.61 -9.67
CA TRP A 118 -11.23 9.16 -9.43
C TRP A 118 -10.21 8.12 -8.95
N LEU A 119 -10.64 6.97 -8.42
CA LEU A 119 -9.73 5.90 -8.03
C LEU A 119 -9.27 5.02 -9.19
N LEU A 120 -9.97 4.99 -10.33
CA LEU A 120 -9.66 4.07 -11.43
C LEU A 120 -8.19 4.15 -11.90
N PRO A 121 -7.56 5.33 -12.02
CA PRO A 121 -6.13 5.41 -12.34
C PRO A 121 -5.24 4.75 -11.28
N VAL A 122 -5.60 4.83 -10.00
CA VAL A 122 -4.80 4.23 -8.91
C VAL A 122 -4.73 2.69 -9.02
N PHE A 123 -5.75 2.07 -9.63
CA PHE A 123 -5.77 0.62 -9.92
C PHE A 123 -4.83 0.22 -11.07
N LEU A 124 -4.38 1.16 -11.90
CA LEU A 124 -3.45 0.83 -12.97
C LEU A 124 -2.06 0.55 -12.40
N PRO A 125 -1.41 -0.55 -12.83
CA PRO A 125 -0.03 -0.85 -12.44
C PRO A 125 0.94 0.29 -12.77
N ALA A 126 1.95 0.48 -11.93
CA ALA A 126 2.89 1.58 -12.05
C ALA A 126 3.64 1.58 -13.40
N GLN A 127 4.05 0.40 -13.89
CA GLN A 127 4.77 0.27 -15.17
C GLN A 127 3.89 0.58 -16.38
N MET A 128 2.56 0.56 -16.23
CA MET A 128 1.68 0.89 -17.36
C MET A 128 1.75 2.36 -17.73
N TYR A 129 1.98 3.23 -16.76
CA TYR A 129 2.19 4.65 -17.03
C TYR A 129 3.46 4.92 -17.83
N THR A 130 4.51 4.14 -17.60
CA THR A 130 5.75 4.24 -18.38
C THR A 130 5.54 3.71 -19.81
N SER A 131 4.77 2.62 -19.97
CA SER A 131 4.41 2.09 -21.29
C SER A 131 3.55 3.07 -22.10
N ILE A 132 2.55 3.69 -21.47
CA ILE A 132 1.69 4.71 -22.10
C ILE A 132 2.55 5.89 -22.57
N ALA A 133 3.48 6.36 -21.75
CA ALA A 133 4.40 7.44 -22.15
C ALA A 133 5.25 7.05 -23.37
N GLY A 134 5.72 5.80 -23.42
CA GLY A 134 6.43 5.25 -24.58
C GLY A 134 5.61 5.29 -25.88
N TRP A 135 4.28 5.07 -25.82
CA TRP A 135 3.41 5.17 -26.99
C TRP A 135 3.29 6.57 -27.58
N PHE A 136 3.40 7.61 -26.74
CA PHE A 136 3.28 9.00 -27.18
C PHE A 136 4.60 9.64 -27.59
N GLY A 137 5.75 9.15 -27.08
CA GLY A 137 7.04 9.82 -27.28
C GLY A 137 8.24 8.95 -27.64
N GLY A 138 8.07 7.62 -27.75
CA GLY A 138 9.13 6.70 -28.19
C GLY A 138 10.41 6.73 -27.35
N ALA A 139 11.52 6.30 -27.96
CA ALA A 139 12.83 6.23 -27.30
C ALA A 139 13.41 7.60 -26.96
N ASP A 140 13.10 8.64 -27.73
CA ASP A 140 13.62 10.00 -27.53
C ASP A 140 13.11 10.63 -26.23
N LEU A 141 11.86 10.35 -25.84
CA LEU A 141 11.28 10.82 -24.59
C LEU A 141 11.98 10.22 -23.37
N LEU A 142 12.36 8.94 -23.45
CA LEU A 142 13.04 8.23 -22.37
C LEU A 142 14.56 8.45 -22.38
N GLY A 143 15.16 8.76 -23.53
CA GLY A 143 16.60 9.05 -23.62
C GLY A 143 16.99 10.39 -23.01
N ASN A 144 16.08 11.37 -22.98
CA ASN A 144 16.36 12.69 -22.40
C ASN A 144 16.12 12.71 -20.87
N PRO A 145 17.09 13.18 -20.06
CA PRO A 145 16.94 13.25 -18.60
C PRO A 145 15.74 14.06 -18.12
N PHE A 146 15.50 15.23 -18.73
CA PHE A 146 14.40 16.12 -18.33
C PHE A 146 13.04 15.52 -18.68
N SER A 147 12.91 15.00 -19.90
CA SER A 147 11.68 14.34 -20.35
C SER A 147 11.33 13.11 -19.49
N SER A 148 12.35 12.34 -19.09
CA SER A 148 12.17 11.18 -18.20
C SER A 148 11.63 11.58 -16.83
N VAL A 149 12.10 12.69 -16.27
CA VAL A 149 11.55 13.26 -15.03
C VAL A 149 10.08 13.65 -15.21
N LEU A 150 9.72 14.29 -16.33
CA LEU A 150 8.31 14.64 -16.61
C LEU A 150 7.42 13.41 -16.73
N VAL A 151 7.89 12.33 -17.37
CA VAL A 151 7.18 11.05 -17.44
C VAL A 151 6.95 10.49 -16.03
N TYR A 152 7.99 10.49 -15.19
CA TYR A 152 7.85 10.06 -13.79
C TYR A 152 6.83 10.91 -13.04
N LEU A 153 6.91 12.23 -13.14
CA LEU A 153 5.99 13.16 -12.45
C LEU A 153 4.55 13.00 -12.94
N GLY A 154 4.33 12.75 -14.22
CA GLY A 154 3.01 12.45 -14.77
C GLY A 154 2.47 11.12 -14.24
N ALA A 155 3.28 10.07 -14.28
CA ALA A 155 2.92 8.72 -13.84
C ALA A 155 2.64 8.61 -12.34
N ALA A 156 3.57 9.07 -11.50
CA ALA A 156 3.39 9.08 -10.05
C ALA A 156 2.36 10.12 -9.63
N GLY A 157 2.41 11.32 -10.22
CA GLY A 157 1.56 12.43 -9.84
C GLY A 157 0.09 12.21 -10.14
N ILE A 158 -0.28 11.57 -11.26
CA ILE A 158 -1.70 11.28 -11.54
C ILE A 158 -2.30 10.31 -10.53
N ARG A 159 -1.56 9.29 -10.11
CA ARG A 159 -2.01 8.33 -9.08
C ARG A 159 -2.22 9.04 -7.75
N THR A 160 -1.25 9.86 -7.32
CA THR A 160 -1.35 10.64 -6.08
C THR A 160 -2.49 11.64 -6.14
N LEU A 161 -2.68 12.33 -7.27
CA LEU A 161 -3.76 13.30 -7.48
C LEU A 161 -5.13 12.62 -7.36
N CYS A 162 -5.32 11.53 -8.10
CA CYS A 162 -6.55 10.74 -8.11
C CYS A 162 -6.92 10.23 -6.71
N PHE A 163 -5.96 9.66 -6.00
CA PHE A 163 -6.17 9.21 -4.63
C PHE A 163 -6.46 10.37 -3.66
N SER A 164 -5.84 11.54 -3.90
CA SER A 164 -6.09 12.78 -3.15
C SER A 164 -7.49 13.33 -3.33
N VAL A 165 -8.00 13.35 -4.56
CA VAL A 165 -9.38 13.75 -4.84
C VAL A 165 -10.36 12.86 -4.09
N PHE A 166 -10.17 11.54 -4.17
CA PHE A 166 -11.00 10.57 -3.47
C PHE A 166 -10.98 10.80 -1.95
N LEU A 167 -9.79 10.87 -1.33
CA LEU A 167 -9.68 10.99 0.13
C LEU A 167 -10.19 12.33 0.66
N CYS A 168 -9.91 13.44 -0.02
CA CYS A 168 -10.44 14.76 0.36
C CYS A 168 -11.97 14.79 0.21
N GLY A 169 -12.50 14.19 -0.85
CA GLY A 169 -13.94 14.12 -1.11
C GLY A 169 -14.67 13.27 -0.07
N ILE A 170 -14.20 12.04 0.18
CA ILE A 170 -14.87 11.10 1.09
C ILE A 170 -14.79 11.57 2.54
N CYS A 171 -13.64 12.08 3.00
CA CYS A 171 -13.50 12.59 4.37
C CYS A 171 -14.37 13.84 4.58
N GLY A 172 -14.44 14.72 3.58
CA GLY A 172 -15.33 15.89 3.62
C GLY A 172 -16.81 15.51 3.63
N TYR A 173 -17.20 14.49 2.85
CA TYR A 173 -18.57 13.98 2.80
C TYR A 173 -18.98 13.34 4.13
N LEU A 174 -18.12 12.49 4.71
CA LEU A 174 -18.36 11.84 6.00
C LEU A 174 -18.50 12.86 7.14
N CYS A 175 -17.63 13.88 7.18
CA CYS A 175 -17.76 15.00 8.13
C CYS A 175 -19.06 15.80 7.93
N LYS A 176 -19.49 16.04 6.69
CA LYS A 176 -20.76 16.73 6.42
C LYS A 176 -21.94 15.90 6.90
N ARG A 177 -21.92 14.57 6.66
CA ARG A 177 -22.93 13.62 7.13
C ARG A 177 -23.02 13.59 8.66
N SER A 178 -21.90 13.80 9.35
CA SER A 178 -21.85 13.88 10.81
C SER A 178 -22.28 15.24 11.39
N GLY A 179 -22.60 16.23 10.54
CA GLY A 179 -22.99 17.58 10.96
C GLY A 179 -21.80 18.54 11.17
N ALA A 180 -20.58 18.10 10.86
CA ALA A 180 -19.38 18.94 10.91
C ALA A 180 -19.12 19.66 9.57
N SER A 181 -18.19 20.62 9.58
CA SER A 181 -17.79 21.33 8.35
C SER A 181 -17.10 20.38 7.37
N SER A 182 -17.64 20.29 6.15
CA SER A 182 -17.08 19.51 5.04
C SER A 182 -15.63 19.90 4.75
N THR A 183 -15.28 21.18 4.83
CA THR A 183 -13.91 21.68 4.61
C THR A 183 -12.91 21.09 5.60
N LYS A 184 -13.28 20.98 6.89
CA LYS A 184 -12.40 20.37 7.91
C LYS A 184 -12.16 18.88 7.61
N GLY A 185 -13.18 18.18 7.13
CA GLY A 185 -13.06 16.79 6.69
C GLY A 185 -12.18 16.62 5.45
N SER A 186 -12.35 17.46 4.43
CA SER A 186 -11.48 17.43 3.25
C SER A 186 -10.03 17.77 3.58
N LEU A 187 -9.81 18.73 4.50
CA LEU A 187 -8.47 19.06 4.98
C LEU A 187 -7.83 17.90 5.74
N LEU A 188 -8.62 17.12 6.48
CA LEU A 188 -8.11 15.88 7.09
C LEU A 188 -7.68 14.88 6.03
N GLY A 189 -8.50 14.64 5.00
CA GLY A 189 -8.17 13.73 3.90
C GLY A 189 -6.86 14.11 3.20
N GLY A 190 -6.68 15.39 2.88
CA GLY A 190 -5.42 15.90 2.32
C GLY A 190 -4.26 15.82 3.32
N GLY A 191 -4.50 16.13 4.60
CA GLY A 191 -3.49 16.05 5.66
C GLY A 191 -2.99 14.63 5.92
N VAL A 192 -3.85 13.61 5.77
CA VAL A 192 -3.47 12.20 5.84
C VAL A 192 -2.53 11.82 4.71
N LEU A 193 -2.80 12.30 3.50
CA LEU A 193 -1.92 12.04 2.37
C LEU A 193 -0.61 12.79 2.47
N LEU A 194 -0.63 14.05 2.91
CA LEU A 194 0.60 14.76 3.23
C LEU A 194 1.42 14.02 4.28
N MET A 195 0.78 13.41 5.28
CA MET A 195 1.47 12.58 6.25
C MET A 195 2.13 11.38 5.57
N ILE A 196 1.37 10.57 4.80
CA ILE A 196 1.91 9.40 4.09
C ILE A 196 3.07 9.79 3.17
N SER A 197 2.91 10.86 2.39
CA SER A 197 3.92 11.33 1.44
C SER A 197 5.16 11.91 2.12
N ALA A 198 5.02 12.54 3.28
CA ALA A 198 6.17 13.02 4.05
C ALA A 198 6.97 11.85 4.65
N ILE A 199 6.31 10.76 5.02
CA ILE A 199 6.98 9.54 5.52
C ILE A 199 7.78 8.88 4.40
N ASN A 200 7.24 8.83 3.19
CA ASN A 200 7.88 8.23 2.01
C ASN A 200 8.57 9.26 1.11
N LEU A 201 9.03 10.39 1.66
CA LEU A 201 9.51 11.51 0.86
C LEU A 201 10.75 11.15 0.03
N LEU A 202 11.63 10.30 0.57
CA LEU A 202 12.84 9.83 -0.12
C LEU A 202 12.60 8.46 -0.79
N THR A 203 11.33 8.03 -0.89
CA THR A 203 10.91 6.79 -1.54
C THR A 203 10.10 7.05 -2.83
N PRO A 204 10.68 7.68 -3.87
CA PRO A 204 10.09 7.66 -5.21
C PRO A 204 9.72 6.24 -5.67
N SER A 205 8.73 6.13 -6.55
CA SER A 205 8.26 4.82 -7.01
C SER A 205 9.33 4.10 -7.83
N LEU A 206 9.97 3.09 -7.21
CA LEU A 206 10.98 2.23 -7.83
C LEU A 206 10.46 1.59 -9.12
N GLU A 207 9.20 1.18 -9.13
CA GLU A 207 8.56 0.51 -10.27
C GLU A 207 8.47 1.40 -11.51
N ILE A 208 8.17 2.70 -11.33
CA ILE A 208 8.12 3.67 -12.42
C ILE A 208 9.55 4.00 -12.85
N LEU A 209 10.45 4.26 -11.90
CA LEU A 209 11.83 4.63 -12.20
C LEU A 209 12.56 3.54 -12.98
N HIS A 210 12.43 2.28 -12.58
CA HIS A 210 13.01 1.16 -13.33
C HIS A 210 12.45 0.99 -14.74
N GLY A 211 11.21 1.41 -14.98
CA GLY A 211 10.58 1.38 -16.30
C GLY A 211 11.13 2.43 -17.26
N ILE A 212 11.61 3.58 -16.75
CA ILE A 212 12.10 4.69 -17.57
C ILE A 212 13.64 4.80 -17.60
N GLN A 213 14.32 4.20 -16.62
CA GLN A 213 15.75 4.35 -16.42
C GLN A 213 16.58 3.70 -17.54
N ASN A 214 17.56 4.46 -18.05
CA ASN A 214 18.57 4.02 -19.00
C ASN A 214 19.89 4.80 -18.79
N PRO A 215 21.02 4.36 -19.36
CA PRO A 215 22.31 5.01 -19.14
C PRO A 215 22.36 6.51 -19.49
N LEU A 216 21.45 7.00 -20.36
CA LEU A 216 21.41 8.40 -20.78
C LEU A 216 20.69 9.31 -19.76
N ASN A 217 19.83 8.74 -18.90
CA ASN A 217 19.01 9.51 -17.97
C ASN A 217 19.29 9.23 -16.48
N TYR A 218 20.31 8.43 -16.15
CA TYR A 218 20.68 8.11 -14.76
C TYR A 218 20.98 9.35 -13.92
N GLU A 219 21.57 10.39 -14.51
CA GLU A 219 21.87 11.62 -13.79
C GLU A 219 20.63 12.24 -13.13
N ALA A 220 19.46 12.15 -13.76
CA ALA A 220 18.21 12.75 -13.28
C ALA A 220 17.24 11.76 -12.63
N THR A 221 17.37 10.46 -12.94
CA THR A 221 16.41 9.43 -12.52
C THR A 221 16.94 8.48 -11.45
N ASP A 222 18.24 8.48 -11.16
CA ASP A 222 18.82 7.62 -10.12
C ASP A 222 18.51 8.19 -8.73
N THR A 223 17.99 7.35 -7.84
CA THR A 223 17.54 7.64 -6.48
C THR A 223 18.19 6.69 -5.48
N LEU A 224 17.97 6.91 -4.18
CA LEU A 224 18.47 6.03 -3.12
C LEU A 224 17.94 4.61 -3.27
N ASP A 225 16.67 4.43 -3.66
CA ASP A 225 16.08 3.10 -3.84
C ASP A 225 16.60 2.40 -5.09
N THR A 226 16.82 3.12 -6.20
CA THR A 226 17.39 2.51 -7.42
C THR A 226 18.87 2.19 -7.23
N TYR A 227 19.60 3.01 -6.46
CA TYR A 227 20.95 2.71 -6.00
C TYR A 227 20.99 1.48 -5.08
N ALA A 228 20.13 1.43 -4.06
CA ALA A 228 20.06 0.32 -3.11
C ALA A 228 19.69 -0.98 -3.83
N TYR A 229 18.78 -0.90 -4.79
CA TYR A 229 18.43 -2.02 -5.66
C TYR A 229 19.61 -2.49 -6.52
N ARG A 230 20.25 -1.58 -7.27
CA ARG A 230 21.38 -1.91 -8.16
C ARG A 230 22.56 -2.48 -7.38
N THR A 231 22.95 -1.83 -6.29
CA THR A 231 24.09 -2.25 -5.49
C THR A 231 23.79 -3.52 -4.70
N GLY A 232 22.61 -3.60 -4.08
CA GLY A 232 22.24 -4.70 -3.20
C GLY A 232 21.85 -5.97 -3.93
N LEU A 233 20.99 -5.85 -4.94
CA LEU A 233 20.37 -7.00 -5.60
C LEU A 233 21.03 -7.35 -6.93
N MET A 234 21.38 -6.36 -7.77
CA MET A 234 22.09 -6.67 -9.03
C MET A 234 23.57 -7.01 -8.80
N ASN A 235 24.26 -6.20 -8.00
CA ASN A 235 25.70 -6.38 -7.76
C ASN A 235 26.01 -7.28 -6.55
N ALA A 236 24.97 -7.83 -5.91
CA ALA A 236 25.07 -8.66 -4.69
C ALA A 236 25.89 -8.02 -3.54
N SER A 237 25.98 -6.70 -3.51
CA SER A 237 26.70 -5.92 -2.49
C SER A 237 25.69 -5.46 -1.43
N PHE A 238 25.33 -6.37 -0.53
CA PHE A 238 24.21 -6.16 0.38
C PHE A 238 24.50 -5.12 1.48
N SER A 239 25.73 -5.07 2.01
CA SER A 239 26.08 -4.15 3.11
C SER A 239 26.02 -2.67 2.73
N PRO A 240 26.59 -2.21 1.59
CA PRO A 240 26.45 -0.82 1.17
C PRO A 240 25.00 -0.41 0.87
N SER A 241 24.20 -1.35 0.35
CA SER A 241 22.77 -1.12 0.11
C SER A 241 21.98 -0.96 1.41
N ALA A 242 22.26 -1.81 2.40
CA ALA A 242 21.67 -1.68 3.73
C ALA A 242 22.07 -0.38 4.43
N ALA A 243 23.30 0.10 4.24
CA ALA A 243 23.72 1.42 4.71
C ALA A 243 22.91 2.54 4.03
N ALA A 244 22.65 2.45 2.73
CA ALA A 244 21.83 3.43 2.02
C ALA A 244 20.39 3.48 2.55
N TRP A 245 19.79 2.32 2.84
CA TRP A 245 18.48 2.25 3.50
C TRP A 245 18.51 2.88 4.90
N CYS A 246 19.53 2.62 5.72
CA CYS A 246 19.67 3.23 7.05
C CYS A 246 19.80 4.76 6.98
N VAL A 247 20.61 5.28 6.04
CA VAL A 247 20.76 6.73 5.82
C VAL A 247 19.43 7.33 5.39
N LYS A 248 18.72 6.70 4.47
CA LYS A 248 17.39 7.12 4.04
C LYS A 248 16.41 7.21 5.22
N LEU A 249 16.32 6.15 6.02
CA LEU A 249 15.43 6.09 7.19
C LEU A 249 15.74 7.22 8.19
N LEU A 250 17.03 7.50 8.44
CA LEU A 250 17.47 8.59 9.30
C LEU A 250 17.06 9.96 8.76
N LEU A 251 17.19 10.17 7.45
CA LEU A 251 16.81 11.43 6.78
C LEU A 251 15.29 11.63 6.72
N GLU A 252 14.50 10.55 6.68
CA GLU A 252 13.03 10.61 6.71
C GLU A 252 12.44 10.85 8.11
N LEU A 253 13.18 10.54 9.19
CA LEU A 253 12.74 10.72 10.58
C LEU A 253 12.14 12.11 10.90
N PRO A 254 12.80 13.26 10.59
CA PRO A 254 12.24 14.57 10.87
C PRO A 254 10.92 14.82 10.12
N PHE A 255 10.80 14.34 8.87
CA PHE A 255 9.57 14.46 8.08
C PHE A 255 8.47 13.59 8.66
N PHE A 256 8.77 12.36 9.09
CA PHE A 256 7.84 11.49 9.80
C PHE A 256 7.31 12.15 11.09
N LEU A 257 8.21 12.67 11.95
CA LEU A 257 7.80 13.31 13.21
C LEU A 257 6.93 14.55 12.95
N LEU A 258 7.34 15.41 12.02
CA LEU A 258 6.58 16.58 11.63
C LEU A 258 5.20 16.19 11.09
N ALA A 259 5.13 15.18 10.23
CA ALA A 259 3.90 14.67 9.64
C ALA A 259 2.93 14.16 10.70
N VAL A 260 3.41 13.36 11.66
CA VAL A 260 2.61 12.86 12.78
C VAL A 260 2.09 14.03 13.64
N ILE A 261 2.94 15.01 13.96
CA ILE A 261 2.53 16.17 14.76
C ILE A 261 1.44 17.00 14.04
N VAL A 262 1.63 17.30 12.76
CA VAL A 262 0.67 18.04 11.94
C VAL A 262 -0.65 17.28 11.85
N PHE A 263 -0.59 15.97 11.57
CA PHE A 263 -1.77 15.11 11.53
C PHE A 263 -2.53 15.11 12.86
N LEU A 264 -1.86 14.89 13.99
CA LEU A 264 -2.50 14.86 15.31
C LEU A 264 -3.16 16.20 15.65
N ARG A 265 -2.58 17.33 15.23
CA ARG A 265 -3.20 18.66 15.38
C ARG A 265 -4.45 18.81 14.52
N LEU A 266 -4.39 18.43 13.25
CA LEU A 266 -5.54 18.44 12.34
C LEU A 266 -6.67 17.54 12.87
N PHE A 267 -6.30 16.34 13.31
CA PHE A 267 -7.22 15.34 13.85
C PHE A 267 -7.90 15.81 15.14
N LYS A 268 -7.16 16.46 16.06
CA LYS A 268 -7.72 17.03 17.30
C LYS A 268 -8.75 18.14 17.04
N ASN A 269 -8.55 18.95 16.00
CA ASN A 269 -9.42 20.08 15.65
C ASN A 269 -10.80 19.65 15.09
N ILE A 270 -10.96 18.36 14.80
CA ILE A 270 -12.25 17.78 14.45
C ILE A 270 -12.87 17.31 15.76
N SER A 271 -13.73 18.15 16.32
CA SER A 271 -14.40 17.92 17.60
C SER A 271 -15.17 16.59 17.57
N PHE A 272 -14.61 15.56 18.21
CA PHE A 272 -15.29 14.29 18.46
C PHE A 272 -16.39 14.54 19.48
N ARG A 273 -17.64 14.65 19.02
CA ARG A 273 -18.80 14.59 19.91
C ARG A 273 -18.93 13.14 20.39
N ARG A 274 -18.17 12.78 21.43
CA ARG A 274 -18.37 11.51 22.13
C ARG A 274 -19.70 11.60 22.86
N GLU A 275 -20.77 11.08 22.27
CA GLU A 275 -21.82 10.54 23.13
C GLU A 275 -21.20 9.38 23.92
N PRO A 276 -21.36 9.33 25.25
CA PRO A 276 -20.87 8.21 26.03
C PRO A 276 -21.60 6.96 25.54
N ALA A 277 -20.87 6.12 24.82
CA ALA A 277 -21.40 4.87 24.31
C ALA A 277 -21.89 4.01 25.48
N SER A 278 -23.20 3.79 25.58
CA SER A 278 -23.71 2.59 26.24
C SER A 278 -23.34 1.42 25.33
N ILE A 279 -22.13 0.87 25.52
CA ILE A 279 -21.69 -0.29 24.76
C ILE A 279 -22.55 -1.47 25.22
N GLN A 280 -23.62 -1.78 24.50
CA GLN A 280 -24.25 -3.09 24.57
C GLN A 280 -23.31 -4.07 23.88
N GLU A 281 -22.36 -4.60 24.65
CA GLU A 281 -21.41 -5.61 24.22
C GLU A 281 -22.16 -6.90 23.88
N SER A 282 -22.34 -7.15 22.59
CA SER A 282 -22.54 -8.52 22.12
C SER A 282 -21.22 -9.26 22.25
N THR A 283 -21.22 -10.34 23.03
CA THR A 283 -20.11 -11.31 23.09
C THR A 283 -19.90 -11.89 21.70
N SER A 284 -19.07 -11.28 20.86
CA SER A 284 -18.92 -11.71 19.47
C SER A 284 -17.95 -12.88 19.35
N LEU A 285 -18.35 -14.03 19.91
CA LEU A 285 -17.83 -15.35 19.53
C LEU A 285 -17.74 -15.50 17.99
N PRO A 286 -18.69 -15.00 17.17
CA PRO A 286 -18.58 -15.02 15.70
C PRO A 286 -17.39 -14.26 15.12
N GLY A 287 -16.86 -13.23 15.80
CA GLY A 287 -15.68 -12.49 15.34
C GLY A 287 -14.40 -13.31 15.48
N ILE A 288 -14.26 -14.02 16.61
CA ILE A 288 -13.16 -14.98 16.84
C ILE A 288 -13.28 -16.16 15.86
N PHE A 289 -14.50 -16.67 15.61
CA PHE A 289 -14.71 -17.73 14.62
C PHE A 289 -14.46 -17.27 13.18
N SER A 290 -14.78 -16.02 12.82
CA SER A 290 -14.42 -15.46 11.50
C SER A 290 -12.91 -15.31 11.34
N LEU A 291 -12.20 -15.01 12.44
CA LEU A 291 -10.75 -14.92 12.48
C LEU A 291 -10.06 -16.26 12.34
N ILE A 292 -10.57 -17.27 13.05
CA ILE A 292 -10.13 -18.66 12.90
C ILE A 292 -10.47 -19.18 11.50
N ALA A 293 -11.64 -18.83 10.94
CA ALA A 293 -12.03 -19.24 9.59
C ALA A 293 -11.17 -18.59 8.50
N VAL A 294 -10.86 -17.29 8.61
CA VAL A 294 -9.95 -16.61 7.67
C VAL A 294 -8.53 -17.14 7.81
N GLY A 295 -8.04 -17.35 9.04
CA GLY A 295 -6.74 -17.98 9.28
C GLY A 295 -6.67 -19.40 8.73
N PHE A 296 -7.69 -20.22 9.00
CA PHE A 296 -7.79 -21.60 8.55
C PHE A 296 -7.97 -21.70 7.03
N PHE A 297 -8.76 -20.82 6.40
CA PHE A 297 -8.93 -20.78 4.95
C PHE A 297 -7.66 -20.30 4.25
N SER A 298 -6.95 -19.33 4.83
CA SER A 298 -5.65 -18.88 4.32
C SER A 298 -4.58 -19.96 4.44
N ILE A 299 -4.55 -20.71 5.55
CA ILE A 299 -3.64 -21.84 5.77
C ILE A 299 -4.02 -23.05 4.90
N PHE A 300 -5.31 -23.34 4.74
CA PHE A 300 -5.81 -24.42 3.88
C PHE A 300 -5.52 -24.13 2.41
N ALA A 301 -5.76 -22.90 1.95
CA ALA A 301 -5.43 -22.48 0.60
C ALA A 301 -3.91 -22.44 0.38
N MET A 302 -3.12 -22.10 1.42
CA MET A 302 -1.66 -22.19 1.45
C MET A 302 -1.16 -23.65 1.31
N VAL A 303 -1.74 -24.61 2.04
CA VAL A 303 -1.37 -26.04 1.99
C VAL A 303 -1.78 -26.67 0.66
N VAL A 304 -2.98 -26.37 0.15
CA VAL A 304 -3.46 -26.85 -1.15
C VAL A 304 -2.60 -26.29 -2.30
N PHE A 305 -2.16 -25.04 -2.21
CA PHE A 305 -1.36 -24.42 -3.27
C PHE A 305 0.11 -24.88 -3.27
N ILE A 306 0.73 -25.06 -2.10
CA ILE A 306 2.07 -25.69 -1.96
C ILE A 306 2.07 -27.10 -2.55
N SER A 307 0.94 -27.82 -2.46
CA SER A 307 0.80 -29.19 -2.95
C SER A 307 0.54 -29.29 -4.45
N LEU A 308 0.12 -28.21 -5.12
CA LEU A 308 -0.27 -28.24 -6.54
C LEU A 308 0.87 -27.91 -7.52
N PHE A 309 2.00 -27.36 -7.06
CA PHE A 309 3.10 -26.98 -7.96
C PHE A 309 4.50 -27.31 -7.39
N PRO A 310 4.86 -28.61 -7.28
CA PRO A 310 6.26 -28.99 -7.16
C PRO A 310 6.88 -28.99 -8.56
N GLY A 311 7.57 -27.91 -8.95
CA GLY A 311 8.56 -27.98 -10.04
C GLY A 311 8.46 -27.00 -11.20
N ARG A 312 9.64 -26.78 -11.79
CA ARG A 312 10.06 -25.86 -12.85
C ARG A 312 9.29 -26.00 -14.18
N SER A 313 8.62 -24.95 -14.67
CA SER A 313 8.49 -24.67 -16.12
C SER A 313 8.23 -23.17 -16.42
N PRO A 314 8.70 -22.62 -17.56
CA PRO A 314 8.75 -21.17 -17.85
C PRO A 314 7.59 -20.62 -18.72
N ASP A 315 6.35 -21.07 -18.53
CA ASP A 315 5.23 -20.64 -19.41
C ASP A 315 4.57 -19.32 -18.95
N PHE A 316 4.42 -18.34 -19.86
CA PHE A 316 3.72 -17.06 -19.63
C PHE A 316 2.34 -17.21 -18.97
N THR A 317 1.56 -18.22 -19.38
CA THR A 317 0.24 -18.51 -18.82
C THR A 317 0.32 -18.91 -17.34
N ARG A 318 1.38 -19.63 -16.93
CA ARG A 318 1.61 -19.97 -15.52
C ARG A 318 2.09 -18.76 -14.73
N TYR A 319 2.83 -17.82 -15.31
CA TYR A 319 3.18 -16.56 -14.64
C TYR A 319 1.98 -15.66 -14.41
N ALA A 320 1.14 -15.46 -15.43
CA ALA A 320 -0.10 -14.69 -15.29
C ALA A 320 -1.04 -15.33 -14.25
N LEU A 321 -1.13 -16.67 -14.24
CA LEU A 321 -1.91 -17.41 -13.25
C LEU A 321 -1.31 -17.31 -11.84
N ASN A 322 0.01 -17.43 -11.68
CA ASN A 322 0.68 -17.31 -10.39
C ASN A 322 0.59 -15.88 -9.83
N GLY A 323 0.73 -14.87 -10.68
CA GLY A 323 0.51 -13.46 -10.31
C GLY A 323 -0.93 -13.19 -9.90
N ALA A 324 -1.89 -13.76 -10.64
CA ALA A 324 -3.30 -13.69 -10.29
C ALA A 324 -3.62 -14.31 -8.94
N VAL A 325 -3.11 -15.53 -8.71
CA VAL A 325 -3.30 -16.23 -7.45
C VAL A 325 -2.64 -15.45 -6.31
N ALA A 326 -1.38 -15.04 -6.47
CA ALA A 326 -0.69 -14.23 -5.46
C ALA A 326 -1.49 -12.96 -5.11
N ALA A 327 -2.00 -12.23 -6.11
CA ALA A 327 -2.82 -11.05 -5.90
C ALA A 327 -4.12 -11.35 -5.13
N ILE A 328 -4.82 -12.45 -5.46
CA ILE A 328 -6.02 -12.89 -4.73
C ILE A 328 -5.70 -13.22 -3.27
N PHE A 329 -4.64 -13.98 -3.02
CA PHE A 329 -4.22 -14.34 -1.67
C PHE A 329 -3.79 -13.12 -0.86
N THR A 330 -3.04 -12.20 -1.47
CA THR A 330 -2.72 -10.90 -0.87
C THR A 330 -3.99 -10.17 -0.47
N ALA A 331 -4.97 -10.10 -1.35
CA ALA A 331 -6.23 -9.42 -1.08
C ALA A 331 -7.00 -10.05 0.10
N VAL A 332 -7.07 -11.38 0.16
CA VAL A 332 -7.73 -12.10 1.26
C VAL A 332 -7.03 -11.84 2.60
N LEU A 333 -5.70 -11.93 2.63
CA LEU A 333 -4.93 -11.67 3.84
C LEU A 333 -4.98 -10.20 4.24
N PHE A 334 -4.92 -9.28 3.27
CA PHE A 334 -5.04 -7.84 3.51
C PHE A 334 -6.42 -7.48 4.06
N PHE A 335 -7.50 -8.10 3.55
CA PHE A 335 -8.85 -7.94 4.09
C PHE A 335 -8.91 -8.39 5.56
N GLY A 336 -8.37 -9.57 5.88
CA GLY A 336 -8.29 -10.06 7.26
C GLY A 336 -7.45 -9.14 8.16
N PHE A 337 -6.35 -8.61 7.64
CA PHE A 337 -5.50 -7.64 8.32
C PHE A 337 -6.23 -6.32 8.61
N LEU A 338 -6.96 -5.77 7.63
CA LEU A 338 -7.79 -4.56 7.82
C LEU A 338 -8.89 -4.79 8.85
N LEU A 339 -9.52 -5.97 8.88
CA LEU A 339 -10.51 -6.31 9.91
C LEU A 339 -9.88 -6.28 11.30
N LEU A 340 -8.76 -6.99 11.49
CA LEU A 340 -8.07 -7.09 12.77
C LEU A 340 -7.54 -5.75 13.26
N PHE A 341 -6.81 -5.06 12.39
CA PHE A 341 -6.16 -3.82 12.73
C PHE A 341 -7.17 -2.68 12.88
N GLY A 342 -8.15 -2.62 11.98
CA GLY A 342 -9.22 -1.63 12.00
C GLY A 342 -10.09 -1.75 13.24
N TYR A 343 -10.53 -2.97 13.57
CA TYR A 343 -11.35 -3.21 14.74
C TYR A 343 -10.54 -3.04 16.04
N GLY A 344 -9.33 -3.58 16.12
CA GLY A 344 -8.44 -3.42 17.29
C GLY A 344 -8.11 -1.94 17.56
N SER A 345 -7.90 -1.16 16.50
CA SER A 345 -7.63 0.28 16.58
C SER A 345 -8.88 1.14 16.79
N ALA A 346 -10.10 0.58 16.67
CA ALA A 346 -11.34 1.35 16.83
C ALA A 346 -11.45 1.98 18.23
N SER A 347 -10.90 1.32 19.26
CA SER A 347 -10.89 1.83 20.63
C SER A 347 -9.90 2.99 20.84
N ARG A 348 -8.80 3.02 20.08
CA ARG A 348 -7.70 4.00 20.17
C ARG A 348 -7.16 4.32 18.77
N PRO A 349 -7.91 5.06 17.95
CA PRO A 349 -7.57 5.24 16.54
C PRO A 349 -6.28 6.03 16.31
N ALA A 350 -5.99 7.01 17.16
CA ALA A 350 -4.73 7.75 17.09
C ALA A 350 -3.51 6.82 17.25
N ALA A 351 -3.59 5.83 18.14
CA ALA A 351 -2.51 4.86 18.33
C ALA A 351 -2.35 3.94 17.11
N GLY A 352 -3.47 3.49 16.51
CA GLY A 352 -3.45 2.71 15.27
C GLY A 352 -2.84 3.48 14.10
N ILE A 353 -3.17 4.77 13.95
CA ILE A 353 -2.64 5.61 12.87
C ILE A 353 -1.15 5.88 13.07
N VAL A 354 -0.71 6.18 14.29
CA VAL A 354 0.72 6.36 14.61
C VAL A 354 1.49 5.06 14.36
N LEU A 355 0.94 3.90 14.76
CA LEU A 355 1.55 2.61 14.47
C LEU A 355 1.59 2.33 12.96
N GLY A 356 0.53 2.63 12.21
CA GLY A 356 0.53 2.53 10.75
C GLY A 356 1.59 3.41 10.10
N GLY A 357 1.76 4.64 10.59
CA GLY A 357 2.83 5.54 10.16
C GLY A 357 4.23 5.03 10.49
N PHE A 358 4.41 4.46 11.70
CA PHE A 358 5.67 3.82 12.09
C PHE A 358 6.00 2.63 11.19
N LEU A 359 5.02 1.76 10.93
CA LEU A 359 5.18 0.63 10.01
C LEU A 359 5.53 1.11 8.59
N LEU A 360 4.93 2.21 8.13
CA LEU A 360 5.29 2.83 6.85
C LEU A 360 6.76 3.28 6.84
N TRP A 361 7.20 3.97 7.89
CA TRP A 361 8.55 4.53 7.98
C TRP A 361 9.65 3.47 8.04
N ILE A 362 9.42 2.34 8.71
CA ILE A 362 10.39 1.22 8.77
C ILE A 362 10.30 0.28 7.55
N SER A 363 9.30 0.47 6.69
CA SER A 363 9.13 -0.35 5.47
C SER A 363 10.16 0.06 4.40
N CYS A 364 10.09 -0.58 3.23
CA CYS A 364 10.98 -0.30 2.10
C CYS A 364 12.44 -0.71 2.32
N ASN A 365 12.69 -1.74 3.15
CA ASN A 365 14.00 -2.38 3.26
C ASN A 365 14.13 -3.54 2.26
N THR A 366 14.28 -3.22 0.99
CA THR A 366 14.30 -4.19 -0.12
C THR A 366 15.31 -5.33 0.10
N VAL A 367 16.52 -5.02 0.58
CA VAL A 367 17.58 -6.00 0.81
C VAL A 367 17.35 -6.83 2.07
N GLY A 368 16.93 -6.22 3.17
CA GLY A 368 16.63 -6.97 4.40
C GLY A 368 15.46 -7.93 4.18
N GLU A 369 14.42 -7.49 3.48
CA GLU A 369 13.29 -8.36 3.10
C GLU A 369 13.76 -9.50 2.18
N TYR A 370 14.60 -9.21 1.18
CA TYR A 370 15.19 -10.23 0.32
C TYR A 370 15.93 -11.31 1.12
N LEU A 371 16.81 -10.91 2.03
CA LEU A 371 17.60 -11.84 2.84
C LEU A 371 16.72 -12.64 3.82
N PHE A 372 15.68 -12.03 4.37
CA PHE A 372 14.70 -12.72 5.20
C PHE A 372 14.03 -13.86 4.44
N TYR A 373 13.48 -13.59 3.25
CA TYR A 373 12.85 -14.63 2.43
C TYR A 373 13.86 -15.64 1.90
N ARG A 374 15.13 -15.24 1.68
CA ARG A 374 16.24 -16.15 1.33
C ARG A 374 16.47 -17.18 2.43
N GLN A 375 16.59 -16.71 3.66
CA GLN A 375 16.84 -17.56 4.83
C GLN A 375 15.66 -18.49 5.11
N ALA A 376 14.44 -18.03 4.81
CA ALA A 376 13.23 -18.84 4.91
C ALA A 376 13.02 -19.83 3.74
N TYR A 377 13.97 -19.92 2.79
CA TYR A 377 13.84 -20.72 1.56
C TYR A 377 12.58 -20.40 0.73
N ALA A 378 12.08 -19.16 0.85
CA ALA A 378 10.86 -18.69 0.20
C ALA A 378 11.14 -17.86 -1.08
N ILE A 379 12.41 -17.73 -1.50
CA ILE A 379 12.77 -17.12 -2.78
C ILE A 379 12.25 -17.98 -3.95
N ASN A 380 11.87 -17.34 -5.06
CA ASN A 380 11.22 -17.97 -6.21
C ASN A 380 9.86 -18.62 -5.89
N THR A 381 9.22 -18.26 -4.78
CA THR A 381 7.84 -18.68 -4.42
C THR A 381 6.91 -17.46 -4.45
N PRO A 382 5.57 -17.62 -4.46
CA PRO A 382 4.66 -16.46 -4.37
C PRO A 382 4.63 -15.81 -2.98
N TRP A 383 5.25 -16.42 -1.95
CA TRP A 383 5.19 -15.95 -0.56
C TRP A 383 5.67 -14.52 -0.33
N PRO A 384 6.81 -14.07 -0.90
CA PRO A 384 7.28 -12.70 -0.68
C PRO A 384 6.27 -11.66 -1.18
N VAL A 385 5.64 -11.92 -2.33
CA VAL A 385 4.59 -11.05 -2.92
C VAL A 385 3.38 -10.99 -2.01
N ILE A 386 2.93 -12.15 -1.55
CA ILE A 386 1.76 -12.29 -0.70
C ILE A 386 1.98 -11.56 0.62
N LEU A 387 3.07 -11.87 1.33
CA LEU A 387 3.33 -11.35 2.67
C LEU A 387 3.70 -9.87 2.66
N ASN A 388 4.45 -9.38 1.67
CA ASN A 388 4.70 -7.94 1.55
C ASN A 388 3.43 -7.18 1.16
N GLY A 389 2.58 -7.74 0.29
CA GLY A 389 1.34 -7.10 -0.11
C GLY A 389 0.30 -6.94 1.01
N VAL A 390 0.39 -7.74 2.08
CA VAL A 390 -0.44 -7.57 3.29
C VAL A 390 -0.05 -6.31 4.07
N PHE A 391 1.21 -5.89 3.97
CA PHE A 391 1.68 -4.67 4.60
C PHE A 391 1.76 -3.55 3.58
N LEU A 392 0.60 -2.94 3.32
CA LEU A 392 0.47 -1.70 2.56
C LEU A 392 0.02 -0.57 3.49
N PRO A 393 0.93 0.02 4.29
CA PRO A 393 0.56 1.03 5.28
C PRO A 393 0.01 2.32 4.63
N THR A 394 0.37 2.56 3.36
CA THR A 394 -0.18 3.61 2.49
C THR A 394 -1.69 3.51 2.32
N LEU A 395 -2.25 2.29 2.34
CA LEU A 395 -3.69 2.02 2.29
C LEU A 395 -4.32 1.86 3.68
N LEU A 396 -3.53 1.41 4.66
CA LEU A 396 -3.96 1.20 6.04
C LEU A 396 -4.36 2.50 6.76
N ILE A 397 -3.53 3.55 6.62
CA ILE A 397 -3.74 4.81 7.34
C ILE A 397 -5.04 5.51 6.89
N PRO A 398 -5.32 5.67 5.57
CA PRO A 398 -6.58 6.26 5.14
C PRO A 398 -7.80 5.45 5.56
N PHE A 399 -7.71 4.11 5.54
CA PHE A 399 -8.77 3.24 6.02
C PHE A 399 -9.09 3.49 7.50
N LEU A 400 -8.07 3.61 8.36
CA LEU A 400 -8.26 3.94 9.77
C LEU A 400 -8.91 5.31 9.97
N VAL A 401 -8.51 6.31 9.20
CA VAL A 401 -9.09 7.66 9.31
C VAL A 401 -10.56 7.65 8.91
N ILE A 402 -10.90 6.98 7.80
CA ILE A 402 -12.30 6.79 7.38
C ILE A 402 -13.09 6.05 8.47
N SER A 403 -12.48 5.03 9.07
CA SER A 403 -13.08 4.26 10.14
C SER A 403 -13.48 5.14 11.33
N VAL A 404 -12.58 6.02 11.74
CA VAL A 404 -12.85 7.03 12.77
C VAL A 404 -14.03 7.91 12.40
N LEU A 405 -14.04 8.46 11.18
CA LEU A 405 -15.07 9.42 10.75
C LEU A 405 -16.48 8.80 10.76
N ILE A 406 -16.60 7.51 10.43
CA ILE A 406 -17.89 6.81 10.41
C ILE A 406 -18.44 6.56 11.82
N PHE A 407 -17.59 6.24 12.78
CA PHE A 407 -18.01 5.94 14.16
C PHE A 407 -18.08 7.16 15.09
N GLN A 408 -17.88 8.39 14.58
CA GLN A 408 -17.93 9.61 15.39
C GLN A 408 -19.26 9.80 16.12
N ASN A 409 -20.39 9.59 15.43
CA ASN A 409 -21.71 9.97 15.93
C ASN A 409 -22.54 8.79 16.45
N ARG A 410 -22.15 7.56 16.12
CA ARG A 410 -22.85 6.35 16.56
C ARG A 410 -21.81 5.31 16.94
N PRO A 411 -21.57 5.07 18.25
CA PRO A 411 -20.63 4.06 18.68
C PRO A 411 -21.04 2.69 18.12
N CYS A 412 -20.04 1.83 17.91
CA CYS A 412 -20.26 0.48 17.38
C CYS A 412 -21.08 -0.37 18.37
N GLY A 413 -22.15 -0.98 17.87
CA GLY A 413 -22.98 -1.94 18.63
C GLY A 413 -22.36 -3.34 18.78
N GLY A 414 -21.15 -3.54 18.23
CA GLY A 414 -20.41 -4.81 18.24
C GLY A 414 -19.60 -5.01 16.96
N PHE A 415 -18.94 -6.16 16.84
CA PHE A 415 -18.12 -6.51 15.67
C PHE A 415 -18.94 -6.59 14.37
N GLY A 416 -20.15 -7.16 14.42
CA GLY A 416 -21.02 -7.27 13.24
C GLY A 416 -21.47 -5.91 12.69
N ASP A 417 -21.89 -4.99 13.57
CA ASP A 417 -22.22 -3.61 13.20
C ASP A 417 -20.99 -2.86 12.65
N TRP A 418 -19.81 -3.14 13.20
CA TRP A 418 -18.56 -2.58 12.68
C TRP A 418 -18.28 -3.05 11.25
N ILE A 419 -18.35 -4.36 10.99
CA ILE A 419 -18.18 -4.92 9.64
C ILE A 419 -19.21 -4.33 8.68
N HIS A 420 -20.50 -4.30 9.03
CA HIS A 420 -21.55 -3.83 8.12
C HIS A 420 -21.32 -2.39 7.66
N ARG A 421 -20.85 -1.51 8.55
CA ARG A 421 -20.56 -0.10 8.19
C ARG A 421 -19.23 0.06 7.45
N MET A 422 -18.25 -0.81 7.71
CA MET A 422 -16.93 -0.77 7.06
C MET A 422 -16.85 -1.55 5.75
N LEU A 423 -17.81 -2.43 5.45
CA LEU A 423 -17.80 -3.32 4.30
C LEU A 423 -17.51 -2.62 2.96
N PRO A 424 -18.13 -1.46 2.63
CA PRO A 424 -17.81 -0.74 1.39
C PRO A 424 -16.33 -0.39 1.28
N PHE A 425 -15.72 0.06 2.38
CA PHE A 425 -14.32 0.47 2.44
C PHE A 425 -13.39 -0.73 2.50
N LEU A 426 -13.76 -1.80 3.20
CA LEU A 426 -13.01 -3.05 3.21
C LEU A 426 -12.87 -3.61 1.80
N LEU A 427 -13.97 -3.67 1.04
CA LEU A 427 -13.96 -4.15 -0.35
C LEU A 427 -13.14 -3.24 -1.26
N LEU A 428 -13.28 -1.92 -1.10
CA LEU A 428 -12.56 -0.93 -1.91
C LEU A 428 -11.04 -1.00 -1.69
N PHE A 429 -10.59 -0.93 -0.44
CA PHE A 429 -9.16 -0.94 -0.10
C PHE A 429 -8.52 -2.31 -0.36
N THR A 430 -9.28 -3.39 -0.22
CA THR A 430 -8.84 -4.74 -0.62
C THR A 430 -8.65 -4.85 -2.13
N GLY A 431 -9.56 -4.28 -2.93
CA GLY A 431 -9.38 -4.19 -4.37
C GLY A 431 -8.13 -3.39 -4.76
N LEU A 432 -7.88 -2.26 -4.09
CA LEU A 432 -6.66 -1.46 -4.31
C LEU A 432 -5.39 -2.25 -3.97
N SER A 433 -5.38 -2.99 -2.86
CA SER A 433 -4.26 -3.87 -2.50
C SER A 433 -4.05 -4.99 -3.53
N MET A 434 -5.14 -5.61 -3.99
CA MET A 434 -5.10 -6.64 -5.03
C MET A 434 -4.50 -6.11 -6.33
N ALA A 435 -4.94 -4.94 -6.79
CA ALA A 435 -4.42 -4.32 -8.00
C ALA A 435 -2.95 -3.92 -7.86
N ASN A 436 -2.55 -3.44 -6.69
CA ASN A 436 -1.15 -3.15 -6.40
C ASN A 436 -0.30 -4.43 -6.42
N ALA A 437 -0.78 -5.54 -5.84
CA ALA A 437 -0.09 -6.83 -5.85
C ALA A 437 0.01 -7.44 -7.25
N TRP A 438 -1.05 -7.30 -8.06
CA TRP A 438 -1.06 -7.73 -9.46
C TRP A 438 -0.03 -6.97 -10.30
N GLY A 439 0.05 -5.66 -10.09
CA GLY A 439 0.93 -4.75 -10.82
C GLY A 439 2.37 -4.69 -10.31
N SER A 440 2.67 -5.28 -9.15
CA SER A 440 3.96 -5.03 -8.52
C SER A 440 5.12 -5.73 -9.22
N SER A 441 6.17 -4.97 -9.55
CA SER A 441 7.43 -5.53 -10.07
C SER A 441 8.41 -5.91 -8.96
N GLU A 442 8.27 -5.37 -7.74
CA GLU A 442 9.19 -5.68 -6.62
C GLU A 442 9.30 -7.20 -6.39
N ALA A 443 8.17 -7.90 -6.48
CA ALA A 443 8.05 -9.35 -6.49
C ALA A 443 8.98 -10.06 -7.50
N SER A 444 8.98 -9.60 -8.74
CA SER A 444 9.76 -10.21 -9.83
C SER A 444 11.23 -9.79 -9.82
N VAL A 445 11.49 -8.58 -9.33
CA VAL A 445 12.76 -7.85 -9.41
C VAL A 445 13.69 -8.29 -8.26
N ILE A 446 13.12 -8.71 -7.14
CA ILE A 446 13.86 -9.10 -5.94
C ILE A 446 14.01 -10.63 -5.84
N TYR A 447 13.05 -11.42 -6.33
CA TYR A 447 12.91 -12.82 -5.90
C TYR A 447 13.03 -13.87 -7.01
N ILE A 448 13.33 -13.46 -8.25
CA ILE A 448 13.53 -14.39 -9.37
C ILE A 448 15.00 -14.38 -9.79
N SER A 449 15.73 -15.44 -9.41
CA SER A 449 17.17 -15.57 -9.65
C SER A 449 17.54 -16.15 -11.02
N ASP A 450 16.56 -16.57 -11.80
CA ASP A 450 16.76 -17.25 -13.08
C ASP A 450 16.30 -16.34 -14.23
N ASN A 451 17.21 -16.01 -15.15
CA ASN A 451 16.91 -15.19 -16.33
C ASN A 451 15.86 -15.83 -17.24
N ALA A 452 15.58 -17.13 -17.10
CA ALA A 452 14.49 -17.81 -17.80
C ALA A 452 13.12 -17.65 -17.10
N GLN A 453 13.05 -16.94 -15.97
CA GLN A 453 11.89 -16.87 -15.09
C GLN A 453 11.43 -15.44 -14.78
N TYR A 454 11.80 -14.45 -15.60
CA TYR A 454 11.37 -13.06 -15.39
C TYR A 454 9.85 -12.94 -15.23
N GLY A 455 9.40 -12.24 -14.19
CA GLY A 455 7.98 -11.91 -14.04
C GLY A 455 7.50 -11.02 -15.19
N LEU A 456 6.19 -11.02 -15.45
CA LEU A 456 5.58 -10.32 -16.58
C LEU A 456 5.96 -8.83 -16.65
N SER A 457 6.12 -8.15 -15.52
CA SER A 457 6.56 -6.76 -15.47
C SER A 457 8.02 -6.54 -15.92
N ILE A 458 8.93 -7.49 -15.61
CA ILE A 458 10.31 -7.46 -16.11
C ILE A 458 10.37 -7.87 -17.58
N LEU A 459 9.56 -8.85 -18.01
CA LEU A 459 9.43 -9.21 -19.42
C LEU A 459 8.93 -8.03 -20.25
N LEU A 460 7.91 -7.31 -19.78
CA LEU A 460 7.42 -6.08 -20.42
C LEU A 460 8.51 -5.01 -20.45
N ARG A 461 9.21 -4.75 -19.34
CA ARG A 461 10.35 -3.81 -19.29
C ARG A 461 11.43 -4.18 -20.31
N ASN A 462 11.87 -5.44 -20.32
CA ASN A 462 12.95 -5.91 -21.19
C ASN A 462 12.53 -5.88 -22.66
N ALA A 463 11.28 -6.24 -22.96
CA ALA A 463 10.71 -6.04 -24.29
C ALA A 463 10.77 -4.56 -24.68
N PHE A 464 10.28 -3.63 -23.88
CA PHE A 464 10.31 -2.20 -24.22
C PHE A 464 11.74 -1.61 -24.35
N LEU A 465 12.69 -1.99 -23.50
CA LEU A 465 14.07 -1.49 -23.57
C LEU A 465 14.84 -2.04 -24.79
N LEU A 466 14.50 -3.24 -25.24
CA LEU A 466 15.10 -3.87 -26.43
C LEU A 466 14.39 -3.47 -27.73
N VAL A 467 13.14 -3.02 -27.64
CA VAL A 467 12.22 -2.85 -28.76
C VAL A 467 11.84 -1.37 -28.90
N GLY A 468 12.76 -0.60 -29.45
CA GLY A 468 12.41 0.63 -30.17
C GLY A 468 11.73 0.35 -31.53
N ASN A 469 11.33 -0.90 -31.81
CA ASN A 469 10.82 -1.34 -33.10
C ASN A 469 9.82 -2.49 -32.94
N THR A 470 8.52 -2.21 -33.10
CA THR A 470 7.36 -3.05 -32.71
C THR A 470 7.30 -4.49 -33.22
N ASP A 471 8.22 -4.90 -34.09
CA ASP A 471 8.10 -6.12 -34.87
C ASP A 471 9.17 -7.20 -34.57
N ALA A 472 10.10 -6.93 -33.65
CA ALA A 472 11.16 -7.88 -33.34
C ALA A 472 11.27 -8.09 -31.83
N VAL A 473 11.36 -9.36 -31.42
CA VAL A 473 11.43 -9.86 -30.04
C VAL A 473 10.06 -9.99 -29.39
N ALA A 474 9.40 -11.12 -29.70
CA ALA A 474 8.48 -11.75 -28.75
C ALA A 474 9.19 -11.78 -27.38
N PRO A 475 8.65 -11.13 -26.33
CA PRO A 475 9.27 -11.16 -25.01
C PRO A 475 9.58 -12.62 -24.66
N LEU A 476 10.83 -12.94 -24.34
CA LEU A 476 11.30 -14.31 -24.06
C LEU A 476 10.26 -15.11 -23.24
N GLY A 477 9.46 -15.94 -23.91
CA GLY A 477 8.40 -16.76 -23.32
C GLY A 477 6.94 -16.34 -23.56
N THR A 478 6.64 -15.22 -24.24
CA THR A 478 5.28 -14.98 -24.75
C THR A 478 4.99 -15.89 -25.94
N PRO A 479 3.79 -16.48 -26.06
CA PRO A 479 3.38 -17.14 -27.29
C PRO A 479 3.64 -16.19 -28.47
N GLU A 480 4.18 -16.70 -29.59
CA GLU A 480 4.50 -15.91 -30.80
C GLU A 480 3.35 -15.03 -31.32
N ASN A 481 2.12 -15.26 -30.82
CA ASN A 481 0.88 -14.59 -31.20
C ASN A 481 0.42 -13.46 -30.26
N ILE A 482 1.05 -13.25 -29.09
CA ILE A 482 0.67 -12.16 -28.16
C ILE A 482 1.75 -11.08 -28.23
N GLY A 483 1.65 -10.17 -29.20
CA GLY A 483 2.52 -9.00 -29.27
C GLY A 483 2.49 -8.15 -27.99
N LEU A 484 3.45 -7.23 -27.84
CA LEU A 484 3.64 -6.37 -26.66
C LEU A 484 2.35 -5.66 -26.20
N THR A 485 1.53 -5.23 -27.16
CA THR A 485 0.22 -4.61 -26.95
C THR A 485 -0.80 -5.57 -26.31
N GLY A 486 -0.81 -6.84 -26.71
CA GLY A 486 -1.68 -7.87 -26.13
C GLY A 486 -1.27 -8.23 -24.70
N ALA A 487 0.03 -8.29 -24.41
CA ALA A 487 0.54 -8.51 -23.06
C ALA A 487 0.22 -7.33 -22.12
N CYS A 488 0.36 -6.09 -22.60
CA CYS A 488 -0.04 -4.89 -21.84
C CYS A 488 -1.56 -4.85 -21.59
N ALA A 489 -2.38 -5.23 -22.58
CA ALA A 489 -3.82 -5.26 -22.44
C ALA A 489 -4.28 -6.25 -21.34
N VAL A 490 -3.75 -7.48 -21.34
CA VAL A 490 -4.08 -8.47 -20.30
C VAL A 490 -3.67 -7.98 -18.91
N PHE A 491 -2.51 -7.32 -18.79
CA PHE A 491 -2.01 -6.80 -17.52
C PHE A 491 -2.82 -5.60 -16.98
N CYS A 492 -3.46 -4.81 -17.86
CA CYS A 492 -4.30 -3.67 -17.48
C CYS A 492 -5.76 -4.04 -17.22
N ILE A 493 -6.33 -4.93 -18.04
CA ILE A 493 -7.77 -5.24 -18.01
C ILE A 493 -8.16 -5.79 -16.65
N VAL A 494 -7.35 -6.69 -16.06
CA VAL A 494 -7.71 -7.32 -14.79
C VAL A 494 -7.74 -6.32 -13.62
N PRO A 495 -6.67 -5.55 -13.33
CA PRO A 495 -6.71 -4.50 -12.29
C PRO A 495 -7.78 -3.44 -12.54
N PHE A 496 -8.01 -3.06 -13.80
CA PHE A 496 -9.04 -2.10 -14.15
C PHE A 496 -10.45 -2.64 -13.89
N CYS A 497 -10.73 -3.89 -14.28
CA CYS A 497 -12.00 -4.56 -13.98
C CYS A 497 -12.22 -4.73 -12.47
N ILE A 498 -11.16 -5.07 -11.72
CA ILE A 498 -11.19 -5.09 -10.25
C ILE A 498 -11.56 -3.70 -9.73
N GLY A 499 -10.93 -2.64 -10.24
CA GLY A 499 -11.23 -1.26 -9.87
C GLY A 499 -12.67 -0.86 -10.13
N VAL A 500 -13.18 -1.14 -11.34
CA VAL A 500 -14.58 -0.89 -11.71
C VAL A 500 -15.52 -1.66 -10.79
N LEU A 501 -15.26 -2.94 -10.54
CA LEU A 501 -16.08 -3.76 -9.66
C LEU A 501 -16.04 -3.25 -8.21
N SER A 502 -14.87 -2.91 -7.68
CA SER A 502 -14.70 -2.34 -6.34
C SER A 502 -15.44 -1.02 -6.19
N VAL A 503 -15.40 -0.14 -7.20
CA VAL A 503 -16.13 1.13 -7.21
C VAL A 503 -17.64 0.92 -7.30
N ILE A 504 -18.10 -0.02 -8.13
CA ILE A 504 -19.52 -0.38 -8.23
C ILE A 504 -20.01 -0.95 -6.89
N LEU A 505 -19.29 -1.90 -6.31
CA LEU A 505 -19.63 -2.49 -5.01
C LEU A 505 -19.62 -1.45 -3.90
N PHE A 506 -18.62 -0.57 -3.87
CA PHE A 506 -18.56 0.57 -2.95
C PHE A 506 -19.80 1.46 -3.09
N THR A 507 -20.16 1.80 -4.33
CA THR A 507 -21.34 2.63 -4.62
C THR A 507 -22.63 1.94 -4.18
N ILE A 508 -22.81 0.66 -4.48
CA ILE A 508 -24.02 -0.13 -4.16
C ILE A 508 -24.17 -0.35 -2.64
N THR A 509 -23.08 -0.68 -1.96
CA THR A 509 -23.11 -0.98 -0.52
C THR A 509 -23.34 0.27 0.32
N ASP A 510 -22.86 1.44 -0.11
CA ASP A 510 -23.20 2.72 0.53
C ASP A 510 -24.72 3.01 0.48
N LEU A 511 -25.44 2.55 -0.57
CA LEU A 511 -26.89 2.73 -0.74
C LEU A 511 -27.73 2.02 0.32
N ARG A 512 -27.26 0.88 0.83
CA ARG A 512 -28.03 0.16 1.86
C ARG A 512 -27.92 0.84 3.23
N SER A 513 -26.86 1.62 3.47
CA SER A 513 -26.68 2.37 4.72
C SER A 513 -27.54 3.64 4.79
N SER A 514 -28.00 4.16 3.63
CA SER A 514 -28.84 5.36 3.57
C SER A 514 -30.31 5.07 3.88
N ASP A 515 -30.81 3.92 3.45
CA ASP A 515 -32.24 3.62 3.54
C ASP A 515 -32.65 3.21 4.97
N HIS A 516 -31.81 2.43 5.65
CA HIS A 516 -32.04 2.09 7.07
C HIS A 516 -32.00 3.29 8.03
N ALA A 517 -31.22 4.33 7.70
CA ALA A 517 -31.14 5.54 8.52
C ALA A 517 -32.35 6.48 8.32
N ALA A 518 -33.01 6.41 7.16
CA ALA A 518 -34.26 7.11 6.90
C ALA A 518 -35.44 6.41 7.60
N ASP A 519 -35.50 5.08 7.55
CA ASP A 519 -36.54 4.28 8.21
C ASP A 519 -36.50 4.35 9.74
N LEU A 520 -35.31 4.44 10.35
CA LEU A 520 -35.21 4.62 11.81
C LEU A 520 -35.63 6.03 12.23
N ARG A 521 -35.39 7.06 11.40
CA ARG A 521 -35.84 8.44 11.70
C ARG A 521 -37.34 8.62 11.52
N SER A 522 -37.96 7.88 10.60
CA SER A 522 -39.42 7.86 10.46
C SER A 522 -40.07 7.06 11.60
N ALA A 523 -39.45 5.95 12.01
CA ALA A 523 -39.91 5.16 13.16
C ALA A 523 -39.80 5.92 14.49
N ASP A 524 -38.68 6.62 14.76
CA ASP A 524 -38.54 7.44 15.98
C ASP A 524 -39.48 8.65 15.98
N ARG A 525 -39.73 9.28 14.81
CA ARG A 525 -40.73 10.36 14.69
C ARG A 525 -42.16 9.86 14.85
N ALA A 526 -42.46 8.64 14.41
CA ALA A 526 -43.76 8.01 14.59
C ALA A 526 -43.99 7.47 16.01
N ALA A 527 -42.93 7.30 16.80
CA ALA A 527 -43.02 6.93 18.22
C ALA A 527 -43.06 8.15 19.16
N LEU A 528 -42.69 9.34 18.66
CA LEU A 528 -42.73 10.63 19.37
C LEU A 528 -43.99 11.46 19.06
N CYS A 529 -44.76 11.08 18.05
CA CYS A 529 -46.12 11.55 17.76
C CYS A 529 -47.12 10.51 18.24
#